data_AF-A0A7S6MRZ3-F1
#
_entry.id   AF-A0A7S6MRZ3-F1
#
_cell.length_a   1.000
_cell.length_b   1.000
_cell.length_c   1.000
_cell.angle_alpha   90.00
_cell.angle_beta   90.00
_cell.angle_gamma   90.00
#
_symmetry.space_group_name_H-M   'P 1'
#
loop_
_entity.id
_entity.type
_entity.pdbx_description
1 polymer ?
#
loop_
_entity_poly.entity_id
_entity_poly.type
_entity_poly.pdbx_seq_one_letter_code
_entity_poly.pdbx_strand_id
1 'polypeptide(L)'
;MLPQAENVEVTRGNKPPFELIEYKKGFRNGVYHIDTTDEGTPKKTWICDPLMVLAETRDSGQQNWGRLLSWRDNDGHDHQWACSAELLQATDQSEFRKILAGGGLVISTNQKARKLLCDYVLTHKTDMKARCVDKIGWNGCRYVLNNRVIGTQDKELLVYQGNETADFSTNGTLKDWQNNIAALAVGNSRITFAISCAFAGVLGPVNTI
;
A
#
# COMPACT_ATOMS: atom_id res chain seq x y z
N MET A 1 21.55 31.21 10.07
CA MET A 1 22.35 30.37 10.98
C MET A 1 21.57 29.07 11.15
N LEU A 2 21.97 28.03 10.43
CA LEU A 2 21.27 26.74 10.38
C LEU A 2 21.66 25.91 11.61
N PRO A 3 20.73 25.29 12.35
CA PRO A 3 21.11 24.35 13.39
C PRO A 3 21.62 23.06 12.75
N GLN A 4 22.83 22.69 13.14
CA GLN A 4 23.50 21.42 12.81
C GLN A 4 22.65 20.26 13.35
N ALA A 5 22.32 19.30 12.51
CA ALA A 5 21.66 18.07 12.94
C ALA A 5 22.67 17.22 13.71
N GLU A 6 22.44 17.09 15.01
CA GLU A 6 23.15 16.18 15.91
C GLU A 6 23.09 14.75 15.36
N ASN A 7 24.26 14.14 15.24
CA ASN A 7 24.42 12.71 15.01
C ASN A 7 23.85 11.96 16.22
N VAL A 8 22.66 11.40 16.05
CA VAL A 8 22.11 10.40 16.98
C VAL A 8 22.94 9.13 16.79
N GLU A 9 23.78 8.83 17.78
CA GLU A 9 24.47 7.55 17.90
C GLU A 9 23.44 6.41 17.89
N VAL A 10 23.37 5.70 16.76
CA VAL A 10 22.59 4.48 16.63
C VAL A 10 23.25 3.42 17.51
N THR A 11 22.66 3.21 18.69
CA THR A 11 22.93 2.08 19.59
C THR A 11 23.07 0.79 18.79
N ARG A 12 24.05 -0.07 19.15
CA ARG A 12 24.29 -1.42 18.62
C ARG A 12 23.10 -2.38 18.84
N GLY A 13 21.95 -2.04 18.29
CA GLY A 13 20.78 -2.89 18.16
C GLY A 13 20.92 -3.70 16.86
N ASN A 14 20.63 -4.99 16.95
CA ASN A 14 20.61 -5.96 15.87
C ASN A 14 20.05 -5.33 14.57
N LYS A 15 20.93 -4.97 13.61
CA LYS A 15 20.46 -4.43 12.33
C LYS A 15 19.60 -5.51 11.68
N PRO A 16 18.40 -5.17 11.16
CA PRO A 16 17.60 -6.15 10.47
C PRO A 16 18.43 -6.76 9.33
N PRO A 17 18.31 -8.07 9.06
CA PRO A 17 19.12 -8.75 8.05
C PRO A 17 18.80 -8.29 6.61
N PHE A 18 17.90 -7.32 6.45
CA PHE A 18 17.46 -6.78 5.18
C PHE A 18 17.64 -5.26 5.14
N GLU A 19 18.09 -4.75 4.01
CA GLU A 19 18.30 -3.32 3.75
C GLU A 19 17.67 -2.97 2.39
N LEU A 20 16.81 -1.96 2.38
CA LEU A 20 16.35 -1.31 1.16
C LEU A 20 17.40 -0.29 0.73
N ILE A 21 17.91 -0.44 -0.48
CA ILE A 21 18.94 0.44 -1.04
C ILE A 21 18.38 1.11 -2.28
N GLU A 22 18.37 2.44 -2.29
CA GLU A 22 18.03 3.26 -3.44
C GLU A 22 19.06 4.35 -3.65
N TYR A 23 19.33 4.70 -4.91
CA TYR A 23 20.22 5.80 -5.32
C TYR A 23 21.66 5.71 -4.79
N LYS A 24 22.12 4.50 -4.43
CA LYS A 24 23.47 4.26 -3.92
C LYS A 24 24.41 3.82 -5.03
N LYS A 25 25.47 4.59 -5.28
CA LYS A 25 26.48 4.29 -6.30
C LYS A 25 27.09 2.89 -6.10
N GLY A 26 27.13 2.10 -7.17
CA GLY A 26 27.67 0.73 -7.17
C GLY A 26 26.70 -0.35 -6.70
N PHE A 27 25.46 0.02 -6.35
CA PHE A 27 24.38 -0.92 -6.03
C PHE A 27 23.22 -0.75 -7.01
N ARG A 28 22.52 -1.85 -7.28
CA ARG A 28 21.21 -1.81 -7.93
C ARG A 28 20.18 -1.34 -6.91
N ASN A 29 19.15 -0.62 -7.33
CA ASN A 29 18.04 -0.31 -6.43
C ASN A 29 17.31 -1.61 -6.04
N GLY A 30 16.97 -1.74 -4.76
CA GLY A 30 16.17 -2.87 -4.30
C GLY A 30 16.46 -3.35 -2.89
N VAL A 31 15.86 -4.49 -2.57
CA VAL A 31 15.99 -5.14 -1.27
C VAL A 31 17.21 -6.07 -1.30
N TYR A 32 18.07 -5.93 -0.29
CA TYR A 32 19.26 -6.75 -0.10
C TYR A 32 19.17 -7.52 1.22
N HIS A 33 19.59 -8.78 1.20
CA HIS A 33 19.92 -9.53 2.42
C HIS A 33 21.39 -9.32 2.77
N ILE A 34 21.68 -9.09 4.05
CA ILE A 34 23.02 -8.94 4.59
C ILE A 34 23.36 -10.22 5.35
N ASP A 35 24.22 -11.06 4.77
CA ASP A 35 24.76 -12.22 5.48
C ASP A 35 25.85 -11.71 6.46
N THR A 36 25.58 -11.71 7.77
CA THR A 36 26.58 -11.45 8.80
C THR A 36 27.50 -12.66 8.87
N THR A 37 28.73 -12.52 8.38
CA THR A 37 29.76 -13.57 8.48
C THR A 37 30.75 -13.12 9.55
N ASP A 38 31.11 -13.99 10.49
CA ASP A 38 31.87 -13.62 11.70
C ASP A 38 33.30 -13.10 11.43
N GLU A 39 33.83 -13.22 10.20
CA GLU A 39 35.23 -12.92 9.89
C GLU A 39 35.45 -12.07 8.62
N GLY A 40 34.44 -11.38 8.08
CA GLY A 40 34.61 -10.66 6.81
C GLY A 40 33.64 -9.53 6.51
N THR A 41 33.91 -8.82 5.40
CA THR A 41 33.01 -7.77 4.87
C THR A 41 31.63 -8.36 4.62
N PRO A 42 30.54 -7.73 5.12
CA PRO A 42 29.19 -8.28 5.03
C PRO A 42 28.79 -8.50 3.57
N LYS A 43 28.43 -9.74 3.23
CA LYS A 43 28.02 -10.09 1.87
C LYS A 43 26.57 -9.68 1.66
N LYS A 44 26.36 -8.80 0.67
CA LYS A 44 25.03 -8.34 0.27
C LYS A 44 24.52 -9.17 -0.90
N THR A 45 23.36 -9.79 -0.73
CA THR A 45 22.68 -10.55 -1.78
C THR A 45 21.45 -9.78 -2.23
N TRP A 46 21.39 -9.39 -3.51
CA TRP A 46 20.22 -8.71 -4.08
C TRP A 46 19.03 -9.68 -4.21
N ILE A 47 17.86 -9.26 -3.75
CA ILE A 47 16.65 -10.08 -3.68
C ILE A 47 15.66 -9.70 -4.78
N CYS A 48 15.26 -8.43 -4.81
CA CYS A 48 14.28 -7.88 -5.75
C CYS A 48 14.45 -6.37 -5.87
N ASP A 49 13.74 -5.77 -6.83
CA ASP A 49 13.58 -4.32 -6.93
C ASP A 49 12.96 -3.72 -5.65
N PRO A 50 12.92 -2.38 -5.50
CA PRO A 50 12.41 -1.75 -4.28
C PRO A 50 11.00 -2.23 -3.91
N LEU A 51 10.91 -2.94 -2.78
CA LEU A 51 9.67 -3.47 -2.23
C LEU A 51 9.56 -3.00 -0.77
N MET A 52 8.55 -2.18 -0.50
CA MET A 52 8.26 -1.65 0.82
C MET A 52 7.16 -2.45 1.51
N VAL A 53 7.33 -2.72 2.80
CA VAL A 53 6.30 -3.27 3.67
C VAL A 53 5.70 -2.12 4.46
N LEU A 54 4.53 -1.63 4.03
CA LEU A 54 3.92 -0.43 4.59
C LEU A 54 3.25 -0.70 5.95
N ALA A 55 2.54 -1.82 6.08
CA ALA A 55 1.72 -2.11 7.26
C ALA A 55 1.45 -3.61 7.44
N GLU A 56 1.10 -4.02 8.66
CA GLU A 56 0.48 -5.33 8.90
C GLU A 56 -0.99 -5.27 8.56
N THR A 57 -1.49 -6.20 7.73
CA THR A 57 -2.89 -6.21 7.31
C THR A 57 -3.71 -7.17 8.14
N ARG A 58 -5.01 -6.88 8.30
CA ARG A 58 -6.02 -7.79 8.86
C ARG A 58 -7.40 -7.42 8.31
N ASP A 59 -8.35 -8.35 8.37
CA ASP A 59 -9.75 -8.05 8.06
C ASP A 59 -10.51 -7.43 9.24
N SER A 60 -11.79 -7.10 9.03
CA SER A 60 -12.68 -6.56 10.06
C SER A 60 -12.96 -7.55 11.21
N GLY A 61 -12.81 -8.85 10.97
CA GLY A 61 -12.98 -9.93 11.94
C GLY A 61 -11.72 -10.22 12.76
N GLN A 62 -10.63 -9.46 12.56
CA GLN A 62 -9.31 -9.72 13.14
C GLN A 62 -8.68 -11.04 12.68
N GLN A 63 -9.06 -11.50 11.49
CA GLN A 63 -8.52 -12.68 10.80
C GLN A 63 -7.73 -12.23 9.55
N ASN A 64 -7.25 -13.19 8.77
CA ASN A 64 -6.56 -12.95 7.50
C ASN A 64 -5.37 -11.98 7.62
N TRP A 65 -4.55 -12.21 8.65
CA TRP A 65 -3.36 -11.39 8.90
C TRP A 65 -2.38 -11.48 7.74
N GLY A 66 -1.66 -10.39 7.48
CA GLY A 66 -0.74 -10.29 6.35
C GLY A 66 0.13 -9.05 6.37
N ARG A 67 0.57 -8.64 5.18
CA ARG A 67 1.46 -7.51 4.95
C ARG A 67 0.97 -6.69 3.76
N LEU A 68 0.87 -5.38 3.95
CA LEU A 68 0.63 -4.42 2.87
C LEU A 68 1.96 -4.13 2.19
N LEU A 69 2.08 -4.54 0.95
CA LEU A 69 3.25 -4.34 0.11
C LEU A 69 3.01 -3.17 -0.83
N SER A 70 4.08 -2.41 -1.09
CA SER A 70 4.09 -1.38 -2.13
C SER A 70 5.39 -1.43 -2.90
N TRP A 71 5.27 -1.35 -4.21
CA TRP A 71 6.39 -1.27 -5.14
C TRP A 71 5.99 -0.38 -6.31
N ARG A 72 6.98 -0.03 -7.13
CA ARG A 72 6.80 0.77 -8.33
C ARG A 72 7.18 -0.06 -9.54
N ASP A 73 6.36 -0.05 -10.58
CA ASP A 73 6.68 -0.73 -11.83
C ASP A 73 7.68 0.08 -12.69
N ASN A 74 8.11 -0.50 -13.81
CA ASN A 74 9.05 0.14 -14.73
C ASN A 74 8.49 1.39 -15.43
N ASP A 75 7.15 1.49 -15.54
CA ASP A 75 6.46 2.66 -16.12
C ASP A 75 6.23 3.75 -15.06
N GLY A 76 6.58 3.48 -13.81
CA GLY A 76 6.49 4.41 -12.70
C GLY A 76 5.13 4.45 -12.02
N HIS A 77 4.25 3.47 -12.23
CA HIS A 77 3.03 3.35 -11.46
C HIS A 77 3.31 2.65 -10.13
N ASP A 78 2.74 3.21 -9.07
CA ASP A 78 2.81 2.62 -7.74
C ASP A 78 1.73 1.54 -7.61
N HIS A 79 2.17 0.34 -7.25
CA HIS A 79 1.31 -0.79 -6.95
C HIS A 79 1.23 -0.99 -5.44
N GLN A 80 0.06 -1.38 -4.97
CA GLN A 80 -0.16 -1.80 -3.61
C GLN A 80 -0.92 -3.11 -3.58
N TRP A 81 -0.45 -4.03 -2.73
CA TRP A 81 -1.10 -5.32 -2.57
C TRP A 81 -0.97 -5.79 -1.13
N ALA A 82 -2.11 -6.10 -0.52
CA ALA A 82 -2.13 -6.72 0.79
C ALA A 82 -2.06 -8.24 0.63
N CYS A 83 -0.87 -8.78 0.92
CA CYS A 83 -0.54 -10.20 0.83
C CYS A 83 -0.86 -10.89 2.17
N SER A 84 -1.59 -12.00 2.15
CA SER A 84 -1.86 -12.76 3.37
C SER A 84 -0.62 -13.48 3.88
N ALA A 85 -0.51 -13.63 5.20
CA ALA A 85 0.55 -14.40 5.83
C ALA A 85 0.44 -15.90 5.49
N GLU A 86 -0.77 -16.39 5.25
CA GLU A 86 -1.03 -17.76 4.78
C GLU A 86 -0.35 -18.02 3.43
N LEU A 87 -0.51 -17.10 2.47
CA LEU A 87 0.12 -17.22 1.15
C LEU A 87 1.66 -17.21 1.26
N LEU A 88 2.21 -16.44 2.20
CA LEU A 88 3.65 -16.36 2.44
C LEU A 88 4.21 -17.61 3.14
N GLN A 89 3.42 -18.25 4.01
CA GLN A 89 3.80 -19.47 4.73
C GLN A 89 3.52 -20.76 3.96
N ALA A 90 2.83 -20.69 2.82
CA ALA A 90 2.62 -21.84 1.96
C ALA A 90 3.95 -22.47 1.52
N THR A 91 3.96 -23.81 1.38
CA THR A 91 5.15 -24.56 0.94
C THR A 91 5.63 -24.11 -0.44
N ASP A 92 4.69 -23.83 -1.36
CA ASP A 92 4.98 -23.22 -2.64
C ASP A 92 4.60 -21.74 -2.66
N GLN A 93 5.62 -20.90 -2.67
CA GLN A 93 5.50 -19.45 -2.73
C GLN A 93 5.50 -18.93 -4.20
N SER A 94 5.23 -19.79 -5.19
CA SER A 94 5.23 -19.41 -6.60
C SER A 94 4.14 -18.38 -6.91
N GLU A 95 2.95 -18.52 -6.34
CA GLU A 95 1.84 -17.58 -6.51
C GLU A 95 2.20 -16.17 -6.01
N PHE A 96 2.79 -16.06 -4.81
CA PHE A 96 3.29 -14.80 -4.28
C PHE A 96 4.25 -14.09 -5.26
N ARG A 97 5.21 -14.85 -5.83
CA ARG A 97 6.16 -14.31 -6.81
C ARG A 97 5.51 -13.98 -8.15
N LYS A 98 4.53 -14.76 -8.60
CA LYS A 98 3.79 -14.50 -9.86
C LYS A 98 3.05 -13.19 -9.79
N ILE A 99 2.37 -12.90 -8.67
CA ILE A 99 1.63 -11.64 -8.48
C ILE A 99 2.58 -10.44 -8.53
N LEU A 100 3.68 -10.48 -7.76
CA LEU A 100 4.67 -9.41 -7.75
C LEU A 100 5.31 -9.21 -9.13
N ALA A 101 5.70 -10.29 -9.81
CA ALA A 101 6.28 -10.22 -11.15
C ALA A 101 5.27 -9.73 -12.20
N GLY A 102 3.99 -10.11 -12.08
CA GLY A 102 2.91 -9.63 -12.94
C GLY A 102 2.66 -8.12 -12.78
N GLY A 103 2.90 -7.57 -11.59
CA GLY A 103 2.91 -6.13 -11.33
C GLY A 103 4.24 -5.44 -11.66
N GLY A 104 5.14 -6.08 -12.40
CA GLY A 104 6.37 -5.47 -12.89
C GLY A 104 7.56 -5.49 -11.92
N LEU A 105 7.44 -6.08 -10.73
CA LEU A 105 8.57 -6.20 -9.79
C LEU A 105 9.58 -7.24 -10.29
N VAL A 106 10.84 -6.85 -10.53
CA VAL A 106 11.87 -7.83 -10.88
C VAL A 106 12.39 -8.53 -9.62
N ILE A 107 12.33 -9.86 -9.64
CA ILE A 107 12.78 -10.72 -8.55
C ILE A 107 14.02 -11.51 -9.00
N SER A 108 14.97 -11.73 -8.08
CA SER A 108 16.16 -12.54 -8.32
C SER A 108 15.82 -13.97 -8.75
N THR A 109 16.61 -14.50 -9.68
CA THR A 109 16.50 -15.89 -10.16
C THR A 109 17.13 -16.89 -9.19
N ASN A 110 17.95 -16.42 -8.26
CA ASN A 110 18.64 -17.26 -7.28
C ASN A 110 17.64 -17.87 -6.28
N GLN A 111 17.68 -19.19 -6.09
CA GLN A 111 16.78 -19.90 -5.18
C GLN A 111 16.89 -19.45 -3.72
N LYS A 112 18.10 -19.13 -3.23
CA LYS A 112 18.31 -18.57 -1.88
C LYS A 112 17.64 -17.20 -1.77
N ALA A 113 17.82 -16.33 -2.76
CA ALA A 113 17.22 -14.99 -2.77
C ALA A 113 15.69 -15.06 -2.80
N ARG A 114 15.09 -16.00 -3.55
CA ARG A 114 13.63 -16.18 -3.59
C ARG A 114 13.04 -16.59 -2.24
N LYS A 115 13.74 -17.41 -1.46
CA LYS A 115 13.32 -17.73 -0.07
C LYS A 115 13.44 -16.50 0.83
N LEU A 116 14.57 -15.80 0.73
CA LEU A 116 14.84 -14.57 1.49
C LEU A 116 13.81 -13.46 1.22
N LEU A 117 13.15 -13.43 0.05
CA LEU A 117 12.07 -12.49 -0.24
C LEU A 117 10.86 -12.70 0.67
N CYS A 118 10.43 -13.94 0.86
CA CYS A 118 9.31 -14.25 1.75
C CYS A 118 9.68 -13.99 3.20
N ASP A 119 10.92 -14.35 3.60
CA ASP A 119 11.45 -14.04 4.92
C ASP A 119 11.48 -12.53 5.18
N TYR A 120 11.93 -11.74 4.19
CA TYR A 120 11.92 -10.28 4.25
C TYR A 120 10.53 -9.76 4.57
N VAL A 121 9.52 -10.16 3.81
CA VAL A 121 8.15 -9.68 3.99
C VAL A 121 7.56 -10.10 5.35
N LEU A 122 7.74 -11.36 5.74
CA LEU A 122 7.19 -11.89 7.00
C LEU A 122 7.83 -11.27 8.25
N THR A 123 9.16 -11.12 8.22
CA THR A 123 9.94 -10.66 9.39
C THR A 123 10.05 -9.14 9.47
N HIS A 124 9.67 -8.41 8.42
CA HIS A 124 9.64 -6.95 8.45
C HIS A 124 8.70 -6.47 9.57
N LYS A 125 9.27 -5.73 10.51
CA LYS A 125 8.50 -5.10 11.58
C LYS A 125 8.00 -3.75 11.08
N THR A 126 6.70 -3.55 11.19
CA THR A 126 6.06 -2.26 10.93
C THR A 126 5.12 -1.96 12.09
N ASP A 127 5.16 -0.72 12.57
CA ASP A 127 4.27 -0.25 13.64
C ASP A 127 2.88 0.15 13.09
N MET A 128 2.76 0.23 11.77
CA MET A 128 1.52 0.59 11.08
C MET A 128 0.66 -0.65 10.86
N LYS A 129 -0.65 -0.48 11.07
CA LYS A 129 -1.65 -1.51 10.79
C LYS A 129 -2.57 -1.06 9.67
N ALA A 130 -3.02 -1.99 8.84
CA ALA A 130 -3.97 -1.78 7.77
C ALA A 130 -5.17 -2.70 7.96
N ARG A 131 -6.36 -2.16 7.76
CA ARG A 131 -7.61 -2.91 7.70
C ARG A 131 -8.02 -3.10 6.25
N CYS A 132 -8.13 -4.35 5.83
CA CYS A 132 -8.63 -4.71 4.53
C CYS A 132 -10.16 -4.67 4.53
N VAL A 133 -10.74 -4.07 3.50
CA VAL A 133 -12.19 -4.01 3.29
C VAL A 133 -12.52 -4.54 1.90
N ASP A 134 -13.63 -5.27 1.81
CA ASP A 134 -14.11 -5.95 0.61
C ASP A 134 -15.11 -5.11 -0.19
N LYS A 135 -15.66 -4.05 0.41
CA LYS A 135 -16.71 -3.19 -0.17
C LYS A 135 -16.29 -1.74 -0.26
N ILE A 136 -16.73 -1.10 -1.33
CA ILE A 136 -16.64 0.34 -1.55
C ILE A 136 -17.74 1.04 -0.75
N GLY A 137 -17.45 2.24 -0.23
CA GLY A 137 -18.40 3.05 0.52
C GLY A 137 -17.88 3.48 1.89
N TRP A 138 -18.80 3.83 2.78
CA TRP A 138 -18.46 4.30 4.12
C TRP A 138 -17.94 3.18 5.02
N ASN A 139 -16.84 3.45 5.70
CA ASN A 139 -16.32 2.66 6.80
C ASN A 139 -15.98 3.61 7.96
N GLY A 140 -16.90 3.72 8.92
CA GLY A 140 -16.83 4.75 9.96
C GLY A 140 -16.78 6.15 9.34
N CYS A 141 -15.76 6.94 9.71
CA CYS A 141 -15.58 8.31 9.21
C CYS A 141 -14.80 8.40 7.89
N ARG A 142 -14.60 7.29 7.17
CA ARG A 142 -13.79 7.24 5.94
C ARG A 142 -14.60 6.67 4.79
N TYR A 143 -14.36 7.17 3.60
CA TYR A 143 -15.01 6.70 2.38
C TYR A 143 -13.99 5.97 1.50
N VAL A 144 -14.22 4.68 1.31
CA VAL A 144 -13.32 3.78 0.58
C VAL A 144 -13.76 3.74 -0.88
N LEU A 145 -12.83 4.01 -1.78
CA LEU A 145 -12.95 3.82 -3.24
C LEU A 145 -11.99 2.72 -3.69
N ASN A 146 -12.12 2.28 -4.93
CA ASN A 146 -11.25 1.26 -5.52
C ASN A 146 -9.77 1.65 -5.52
N ASN A 147 -9.45 2.92 -5.74
CA ASN A 147 -8.08 3.42 -5.93
C ASN A 147 -7.60 4.36 -4.82
N ARG A 148 -8.48 4.77 -3.92
CA ARG A 148 -8.15 5.74 -2.86
C ARG A 148 -9.10 5.62 -1.68
N VAL A 149 -8.69 6.12 -0.53
CA VAL A 149 -9.58 6.29 0.62
C VAL A 149 -9.61 7.75 1.02
N ILE A 150 -10.83 8.30 1.11
CA ILE A 150 -11.08 9.68 1.51
C ILE A 150 -11.31 9.71 3.03
N GLY A 151 -10.56 10.56 3.72
CA GLY A 151 -10.60 10.71 5.19
C GLY A 151 -9.22 10.49 5.81
N THR A 152 -9.11 10.79 7.11
CA THR A 152 -7.84 10.74 7.86
C THR A 152 -7.36 9.31 8.09
N GLN A 153 -6.07 9.03 7.87
CA GLN A 153 -5.46 7.68 7.88
C GLN A 153 -4.31 7.55 8.91
N ASP A 154 -4.44 8.15 10.08
CA ASP A 154 -3.27 8.34 10.96
C ASP A 154 -2.76 7.06 11.65
N LYS A 155 -3.65 6.26 12.26
CA LYS A 155 -3.26 5.11 13.12
C LYS A 155 -3.49 3.74 12.51
N GLU A 156 -4.40 3.65 11.55
CA GLU A 156 -4.77 2.41 10.87
C GLU A 156 -5.08 2.79 9.43
N LEU A 157 -4.42 2.18 8.46
CA LEU A 157 -4.71 2.39 7.05
C LEU A 157 -5.97 1.60 6.67
N LEU A 158 -6.83 2.13 5.79
CA LEU A 158 -7.86 1.32 5.14
C LEU A 158 -7.42 1.00 3.72
N VAL A 159 -7.47 -0.27 3.36
CA VAL A 159 -7.09 -0.76 2.03
C VAL A 159 -8.24 -1.54 1.44
N TYR A 160 -8.66 -1.17 0.24
CA TYR A 160 -9.66 -1.91 -0.51
C TYR A 160 -9.03 -3.14 -1.17
N GLN A 161 -9.66 -4.30 -1.01
CA GLN A 161 -9.23 -5.58 -1.61
C GLN A 161 -10.34 -6.27 -2.41
N GLY A 162 -11.48 -5.60 -2.62
CA GLY A 162 -12.56 -6.17 -3.41
C GLY A 162 -12.25 -6.19 -4.91
N ASN A 163 -13.02 -7.00 -5.64
CA ASN A 163 -12.91 -7.13 -7.10
C ASN A 163 -13.85 -6.16 -7.84
N GLU A 164 -14.47 -5.19 -7.17
CA GLU A 164 -15.41 -4.28 -7.83
C GLU A 164 -14.65 -3.31 -8.72
N THR A 165 -14.91 -3.42 -10.02
CA THR A 165 -14.39 -2.53 -11.07
C THR A 165 -15.20 -1.24 -11.18
N ALA A 166 -15.66 -0.71 -10.05
CA ALA A 166 -16.42 0.53 -10.05
C ALA A 166 -15.50 1.68 -10.50
N ASP A 167 -15.79 2.22 -11.69
CA ASP A 167 -14.97 3.24 -12.33
C ASP A 167 -15.29 4.62 -11.74
N PHE A 168 -14.55 5.02 -10.70
CA PHE A 168 -14.64 6.35 -10.07
C PHE A 168 -13.71 7.38 -10.71
N SER A 169 -13.54 7.29 -12.04
CA SER A 169 -12.76 8.26 -12.80
C SER A 169 -13.33 9.67 -12.66
N THR A 170 -12.46 10.65 -12.45
CA THR A 170 -12.83 12.07 -12.32
C THR A 170 -12.38 12.84 -13.54
N ASN A 171 -13.27 13.68 -14.09
CA ASN A 171 -12.95 14.57 -15.20
C ASN A 171 -13.42 16.00 -14.89
N GLY A 172 -12.56 16.99 -15.16
CA GLY A 172 -12.78 18.39 -14.85
C GLY A 172 -12.57 18.73 -13.36
N THR A 173 -12.93 19.95 -12.98
CA THR A 173 -12.84 20.42 -11.59
C THR A 173 -14.20 20.60 -10.94
N LEU A 174 -14.24 20.57 -9.61
CA LEU A 174 -15.46 20.89 -8.85
C LEU A 174 -16.00 22.29 -9.22
N LYS A 175 -15.10 23.24 -9.45
CA LYS A 175 -15.47 24.62 -9.83
C LYS A 175 -16.15 24.65 -11.20
N ASP A 176 -15.65 23.88 -12.17
CA ASP A 176 -16.27 23.78 -13.49
C ASP A 176 -17.65 23.14 -13.42
N TRP A 177 -17.80 22.10 -12.60
CA TRP A 177 -19.11 21.47 -12.36
C TRP A 177 -20.09 22.46 -11.70
N GLN A 178 -19.65 23.22 -10.71
CA GLN A 178 -20.47 24.24 -10.05
C GLN A 178 -20.93 25.33 -11.03
N ASN A 179 -20.03 25.83 -11.86
CA ASN A 179 -20.32 26.91 -12.80
C ASN A 179 -21.22 26.47 -13.97
N ASN A 180 -21.04 25.25 -14.48
CA ASN A 180 -21.70 24.81 -15.70
C ASN A 180 -22.91 23.89 -15.48
N ILE A 181 -22.97 23.16 -14.36
CA ILE A 181 -24.06 22.22 -14.06
C ILE A 181 -24.91 22.74 -12.89
N ALA A 182 -24.29 22.98 -11.73
CA ALA A 182 -25.03 23.37 -10.54
C ALA A 182 -25.73 24.74 -10.70
N ALA A 183 -25.08 25.69 -11.38
CA ALA A 183 -25.66 27.00 -11.67
C ALA A 183 -26.99 26.91 -12.45
N LEU A 184 -27.13 25.92 -13.35
CA LEU A 184 -28.36 25.69 -14.12
C LEU A 184 -29.49 25.07 -13.28
N ALA A 185 -29.16 24.46 -12.14
CA ALA A 185 -30.14 23.86 -11.24
C ALA A 185 -30.81 24.90 -10.31
N VAL A 186 -30.18 26.07 -10.11
CA VAL A 186 -30.70 27.11 -9.21
C VAL A 186 -32.06 27.61 -9.71
N GLY A 187 -33.08 27.49 -8.86
CA GLY A 187 -34.47 27.84 -9.21
C GLY A 187 -35.25 26.74 -9.96
N ASN A 188 -34.61 25.63 -10.33
CA ASN A 188 -35.27 24.48 -10.96
C ASN A 188 -35.41 23.31 -9.97
N SER A 189 -36.62 23.15 -9.43
CA SER A 189 -36.92 22.12 -8.42
C SER A 189 -36.69 20.69 -8.92
N ARG A 190 -36.93 20.42 -10.21
CA ARG A 190 -36.76 19.06 -10.79
C ARG A 190 -35.30 18.67 -10.91
N ILE A 191 -34.44 19.57 -11.40
CA ILE A 191 -32.99 19.32 -11.52
C ILE A 191 -32.37 19.23 -10.13
N THR A 192 -32.74 20.15 -9.24
CA THR A 192 -32.29 20.12 -7.84
C THR A 192 -32.65 18.79 -7.17
N PHE A 193 -33.89 18.31 -7.34
CA PHE A 193 -34.32 17.01 -6.81
C PHE A 193 -33.52 15.85 -7.41
N ALA A 194 -33.29 15.84 -8.73
CA ALA A 194 -32.51 14.79 -9.39
C ALA A 194 -31.05 14.72 -8.88
N ILE A 195 -30.40 15.87 -8.71
CA ILE A 195 -29.04 15.96 -8.14
C ILE A 195 -29.05 15.47 -6.69
N SER A 196 -30.02 15.89 -5.88
CA SER A 196 -30.17 15.44 -4.49
C SER A 196 -30.35 13.92 -4.40
N CYS A 197 -31.18 13.32 -5.26
CA CYS A 197 -31.35 11.87 -5.32
C CYS A 197 -30.06 11.13 -5.69
N ALA A 198 -29.26 11.68 -6.61
CA ALA A 198 -27.97 11.09 -6.99
C ALA A 198 -26.98 11.09 -5.81
N PHE A 199 -26.98 12.13 -4.97
CA PHE A 199 -26.13 12.20 -3.77
C PHE A 199 -26.68 11.43 -2.57
N ALA A 200 -27.99 11.25 -2.49
CA ALA A 200 -28.63 10.56 -1.36
C ALA A 200 -28.10 9.14 -1.16
N GLY A 201 -27.78 8.41 -2.24
CA GLY A 201 -27.24 7.05 -2.14
C GLY A 201 -25.86 6.99 -1.44
N VAL A 202 -25.00 7.98 -1.69
CA VAL A 202 -23.66 8.05 -1.08
C VAL A 202 -23.72 8.69 0.31
N LEU A 203 -24.64 9.62 0.57
CA LEU A 203 -24.78 10.28 1.87
C LEU A 203 -25.61 9.48 2.89
N GLY A 204 -26.47 8.58 2.43
CA GLY A 204 -27.37 7.78 3.26
C GLY A 204 -26.71 6.82 4.27
N PRO A 205 -25.53 6.22 4.02
CA PRO A 205 -24.93 5.27 4.97
C PRO A 205 -24.22 5.90 6.18
N VAL A 206 -24.43 7.19 6.50
CA VAL A 206 -23.77 7.87 7.64
C VAL A 206 -24.34 7.43 9.02
N ASN A 207 -25.23 6.43 9.07
CA ASN A 207 -25.67 5.75 10.30
C ASN A 207 -25.09 4.31 10.31
N THR A 208 -24.43 3.75 11.31
CA THR A 208 -24.34 4.02 12.76
C THR A 208 -23.14 3.21 13.28
N ILE A 209 -22.25 3.80 14.08
CA ILE A 209 -21.61 3.11 15.23
C ILE A 209 -21.78 4.06 16.41
#